data_AF-A0A2A2RUS5-F1
#
_entry.id   AF-A0A2A2RUS5-F1
#
_cell.length_a   1.000
_cell.length_b   1.000
_cell.length_c   1.000
_cell.angle_alpha   90.00
_cell.angle_beta   90.00
_cell.angle_gamma   90.00
#
_symmetry.space_group_name_H-M   'P 1'
#
loop_
_entity.id
_entity.type
_entity.pdbx_description
1 polymer ?
#
loop_
_entity_poly.entity_id
_entity_poly.type
_entity_poly.pdbx_seq_one_letter_code
_entity_poly.pdbx_strand_id
1 'polypeptide(L)'
;MPVGAFAGSGPFSYQWFLNNVAIPGANSSTLGLTGFVPANAGNYTVRVSNAAGQSTSVAVPISTADIAFFGGITVDGPAGAKYRFEYLADISNTNSWTTLTNIVHPGGRQFYIDTSSSGTQRRFFRAVPTP
;
A
#
# COMPACT_ATOMS: atom_id res chain seq x y z
N MET A 1 15.70 -9.15 -11.56
CA MET A 1 16.46 -9.29 -10.28
C MET A 1 17.36 -10.51 -10.41
N PRO A 2 18.65 -10.46 -10.04
CA PRO A 2 19.52 -11.62 -10.14
C PRO A 2 19.19 -12.61 -9.02
N VAL A 3 19.03 -13.88 -9.39
CA VAL A 3 18.69 -14.97 -8.46
C VAL A 3 19.98 -15.54 -7.86
N GLY A 4 19.95 -15.93 -6.59
CA GLY A 4 21.08 -16.58 -5.90
C GLY A 4 21.65 -17.74 -6.71
N ALA A 5 22.97 -17.85 -6.73
CA ALA A 5 23.70 -18.76 -7.62
C ALA A 5 23.34 -20.22 -7.36
N PHE A 6 22.82 -20.91 -8.37
CA PHE A 6 22.72 -22.36 -8.41
C PHE A 6 24.07 -22.93 -8.85
N ALA A 7 24.76 -23.65 -7.95
CA ALA A 7 26.02 -24.31 -8.28
C ALA A 7 25.75 -25.67 -8.94
N GLY A 8 25.86 -25.73 -10.26
CA GLY A 8 25.71 -26.96 -11.04
C GLY A 8 26.20 -26.79 -12.48
N SER A 9 26.45 -27.88 -13.17
CA SER A 9 26.65 -27.85 -14.63
C SER A 9 25.29 -27.83 -15.32
N GLY A 10 25.16 -27.01 -16.37
CA GLY A 10 23.97 -27.00 -17.22
C GLY A 10 23.78 -28.31 -18.00
N PRO A 11 22.69 -28.44 -18.76
CA PRO A 11 21.66 -27.42 -19.01
C PRO A 11 20.72 -27.19 -17.82
N PHE A 12 20.24 -25.95 -17.66
CA PHE A 12 19.27 -25.57 -16.64
C PHE A 12 17.89 -25.35 -17.26
N SER A 13 16.87 -25.84 -16.58
CA SER A 13 15.46 -25.50 -16.82
C SER A 13 14.96 -24.59 -15.71
N TYR A 14 14.21 -23.56 -16.07
CA TYR A 14 13.62 -22.60 -15.14
C TYR A 14 12.09 -22.70 -15.20
N GLN A 15 11.44 -22.44 -14.07
CA GLN A 15 10.01 -22.18 -14.01
C GLN A 15 9.76 -21.16 -12.91
N TRP A 16 9.13 -20.04 -13.25
CA TRP A 16 8.72 -19.04 -12.26
C TRP A 16 7.34 -19.35 -11.69
N PHE A 17 7.15 -18.96 -10.44
CA PHE A 17 5.90 -19.13 -9.69
C PHE A 17 5.51 -17.81 -9.04
N LEU A 18 4.21 -17.51 -9.04
CA LEU A 18 3.59 -16.45 -8.24
C LEU A 18 2.72 -17.13 -7.18
N ASN A 19 2.99 -16.88 -5.90
CA ASN A 19 2.25 -17.48 -4.79
C ASN A 19 2.15 -19.02 -4.92
N ASN A 20 3.27 -19.66 -5.28
CA ASN A 20 3.41 -21.09 -5.53
C ASN A 20 2.63 -21.64 -6.74
N VAL A 21 2.00 -20.80 -7.56
CA VAL A 21 1.35 -21.19 -8.82
C VAL A 21 2.30 -20.90 -9.98
N ALA A 22 2.52 -21.88 -10.84
CA ALA A 22 3.41 -21.74 -12.00
C ALA A 22 2.89 -20.65 -12.94
N ILE A 23 3.77 -19.72 -13.33
CA ILE A 23 3.49 -18.71 -14.35
C ILE A 23 3.71 -19.35 -15.72
N PRO A 24 2.67 -19.55 -16.54
CA PRO A 24 2.82 -20.22 -17.82
C PRO A 24 3.83 -19.51 -18.74
N GLY A 25 4.73 -20.26 -19.36
CA GLY A 25 5.73 -19.73 -20.28
C GLY A 25 6.92 -19.02 -19.64
N ALA A 26 6.95 -18.84 -18.32
CA ALA A 26 8.05 -18.21 -17.62
C ALA A 26 9.19 -19.21 -17.35
N ASN A 27 9.96 -19.53 -18.39
CA ASN A 27 11.00 -20.57 -18.41
C ASN A 27 12.44 -20.05 -18.62
N SER A 28 12.62 -18.74 -18.51
CA SER A 28 13.92 -18.07 -18.64
C SER A 28 14.56 -17.80 -17.27
N SER A 29 15.88 -17.61 -17.25
CA SER A 29 16.63 -17.24 -16.04
C SER A 29 16.22 -15.87 -15.47
N THR A 30 15.56 -15.05 -16.28
CA THR A 30 14.99 -13.75 -15.88
C THR A 30 13.49 -13.72 -16.17
N LEU A 31 12.70 -13.21 -15.21
CA LEU A 31 11.28 -12.88 -15.43
C LEU A 31 11.14 -11.39 -15.71
N GLY A 32 10.69 -11.05 -16.92
CA GLY A 32 10.23 -9.71 -17.26
C GLY A 32 8.76 -9.54 -16.86
N LEU A 33 8.45 -8.51 -16.08
CA LEU A 33 7.08 -8.15 -15.72
C LEU A 33 6.71 -6.85 -16.45
N THR A 34 5.81 -6.94 -17.43
CA THR A 34 5.29 -5.79 -18.18
C THR A 34 3.81 -5.61 -17.87
N GLY A 35 3.34 -4.37 -17.69
CA GLY A 35 1.93 -4.10 -17.39
C GLY A 35 1.49 -4.62 -16.02
N PHE A 36 2.34 -4.44 -15.00
CA PHE A 36 2.10 -4.92 -13.64
C PHE A 36 0.84 -4.28 -13.05
N VAL A 37 -0.13 -5.11 -12.65
CA VAL A 37 -1.37 -4.71 -11.99
C VAL A 37 -1.43 -5.28 -10.56
N PRO A 38 -2.35 -4.81 -9.68
CA PRO A 38 -2.46 -5.32 -8.32
C PRO A 38 -2.59 -6.85 -8.21
N ALA A 39 -3.23 -7.50 -9.18
CA ALA A 39 -3.34 -8.96 -9.22
C ALA A 39 -2.00 -9.70 -9.44
N ASN A 40 -0.95 -9.00 -9.87
CA ASN A 40 0.40 -9.55 -10.00
C ASN A 40 1.22 -9.40 -8.70
N ALA A 41 0.70 -8.72 -7.68
CA ALA A 41 1.37 -8.65 -6.39
C ALA A 41 1.42 -10.03 -5.71
N GLY A 42 2.53 -10.32 -5.04
CA GLY A 42 2.73 -11.57 -4.32
C GLY A 42 4.19 -12.01 -4.27
N ASN A 43 4.37 -13.26 -3.85
CA ASN A 43 5.68 -13.86 -3.67
C ASN A 43 6.11 -14.58 -4.96
N TYR A 44 7.19 -14.09 -5.56
CA TYR A 44 7.80 -14.71 -6.72
C TYR A 44 8.90 -15.67 -6.29
N THR A 45 8.87 -16.89 -6.82
CA THR A 45 9.96 -17.86 -6.71
C THR A 45 10.31 -18.39 -8.08
N VAL A 46 11.56 -18.80 -8.27
CA VAL A 46 11.98 -19.54 -9.45
C VAL A 46 12.52 -20.89 -9.02
N ARG A 47 12.11 -21.92 -9.74
CA ARG A 47 12.61 -23.27 -9.58
C ARG A 47 13.58 -23.56 -10.72
N VAL A 48 14.80 -23.90 -10.35
CA VAL A 48 15.88 -24.22 -11.29
C VAL A 48 16.19 -25.70 -11.16
N SER A 49 16.21 -26.43 -12.28
CA SER A 49 16.54 -27.86 -12.31
C SER A 49 17.54 -28.20 -13.40
N ASN A 50 18.38 -29.21 -13.13
CA ASN A 50 19.24 -29.87 -14.10
C ASN A 50 19.21 -31.40 -13.84
N ALA A 51 20.08 -32.15 -14.51
CA ALA A 51 20.17 -33.61 -14.35
C ALA A 51 20.50 -34.06 -12.91
N ALA A 52 21.12 -33.19 -12.09
CA ALA A 52 21.49 -33.52 -10.72
C ALA A 52 20.36 -33.27 -9.71
N GLY A 53 19.32 -32.53 -10.09
CA GLY A 53 18.20 -32.24 -9.21
C GLY A 53 17.59 -30.85 -9.42
N GLN A 54 16.96 -30.33 -8.38
CA GLN A 54 16.20 -29.09 -8.42
C GLN A 54 16.37 -28.29 -7.14
N SER A 55 16.43 -26.96 -7.27
CA SER A 55 16.35 -26.03 -6.15
C SER A 55 15.35 -24.93 -6.45
N THR A 56 14.78 -24.36 -5.40
CA THR A 56 13.86 -23.22 -5.48
C THR A 56 14.52 -22.02 -4.82
N SER A 57 14.39 -20.86 -5.45
CA SER A 57 14.88 -19.60 -4.87
C SER A 57 14.14 -19.25 -3.58
N VAL A 58 14.74 -18.35 -2.80
CA VAL A 58 13.98 -17.59 -1.80
C VAL A 58 12.84 -16.82 -2.46
N ALA A 59 11.74 -16.65 -1.74
CA ALA A 59 10.62 -15.85 -2.20
C ALA A 59 10.98 -14.37 -2.21
N VAL A 60 10.66 -13.69 -3.32
CA VAL A 60 10.77 -12.23 -3.46
C VAL A 60 9.36 -11.65 -3.43
N PRO A 61 8.97 -10.91 -2.37
CA PRO A 61 7.68 -10.24 -2.33
C PRO A 61 7.70 -9.02 -3.27
N ILE A 62 6.67 -8.91 -4.11
CA ILE A 62 6.42 -7.73 -4.96
C ILE A 62 5.03 -7.21 -4.62
N SER A 63 4.91 -5.91 -4.34
CA SER A 63 3.66 -5.24 -4.01
C SER A 63 3.38 -4.07 -4.95
N THR A 64 2.11 -3.74 -5.14
CA THR A 64 1.71 -2.44 -5.68
C THR A 64 1.69 -1.38 -4.57
N ALA A 65 1.83 -0.12 -4.96
CA ALA A 65 1.59 1.02 -4.08
C ALA A 65 0.59 1.94 -4.77
N ASP A 66 -0.58 2.11 -4.16
CA ASP A 66 -1.55 3.09 -4.61
C ASP A 66 -1.21 4.45 -3.99
N ILE A 67 -1.15 5.49 -4.82
CA ILE A 67 -0.99 6.86 -4.35
C ILE A 67 -2.38 7.46 -4.20
N ALA A 68 -2.73 7.83 -2.97
CA ALA A 68 -3.98 8.51 -2.66
C ALA A 68 -3.72 9.88 -2.04
N PHE A 69 -4.53 10.87 -2.43
CA PHE A 69 -4.57 12.17 -1.77
C PHE A 69 -5.61 12.14 -0.66
N PHE A 70 -5.20 12.58 0.52
CA PHE A 70 -6.07 12.72 1.68
C PHE A 70 -6.23 14.19 2.04
N GLY A 71 -7.43 14.55 2.46
CA GLY A 71 -7.72 15.83 3.09
C GLY A 71 -7.26 15.80 4.53
N GLY A 72 -7.09 16.99 5.08
CA GLY A 72 -6.68 17.14 6.47
C GLY A 72 -6.92 18.54 6.98
N ILE A 73 -6.77 18.68 8.29
CA ILE A 73 -6.89 19.96 8.99
C ILE A 73 -5.65 20.16 9.85
N THR A 74 -5.14 21.39 9.83
CA THR A 74 -4.13 21.81 10.80
C THR A 74 -4.83 22.51 11.94
N VAL A 75 -4.51 22.11 13.17
CA VAL A 75 -5.07 22.70 14.40
C VAL A 75 -3.93 23.19 15.26
N ASP A 76 -4.02 24.43 15.68
CA ASP A 76 -3.14 25.07 16.65
C ASP A 76 -3.89 25.21 17.98
N GLY A 77 -3.31 24.72 19.08
CA GLY A 77 -3.96 24.82 20.39
C GLY A 77 -3.09 24.40 21.57
N PRO A 78 -3.59 24.61 22.81
CA PRO A 78 -2.90 24.14 24.01
C PRO A 78 -3.07 22.62 24.18
N ALA A 79 -2.08 21.99 24.81
CA ALA A 79 -2.17 20.59 25.19
C ALA A 79 -3.37 20.37 26.13
N GLY A 80 -4.11 19.29 25.92
CA GLY A 80 -5.30 18.94 26.70
C GLY A 80 -6.63 19.51 26.18
N ALA A 81 -6.61 20.45 25.21
CA ALA A 81 -7.84 20.93 24.58
C ALA A 81 -8.55 19.79 23.84
N LYS A 82 -9.86 19.64 24.02
CA LYS A 82 -10.62 18.61 23.32
C LYS A 82 -11.29 19.18 22.08
N TYR A 83 -11.19 18.44 20.98
CA TYR A 83 -11.84 18.80 19.73
C TYR A 83 -12.62 17.63 19.17
N ARG A 84 -13.78 17.93 18.59
CA ARG A 84 -14.47 17.06 17.64
C ARG A 84 -14.14 17.54 16.24
N PHE A 85 -13.57 16.64 15.44
CA PHE A 85 -13.31 16.91 14.03
C PHE A 85 -14.49 16.45 13.20
N GLU A 86 -14.90 17.32 12.29
CA GLU A 86 -16.04 17.10 11.44
C GLU A 86 -15.66 17.41 10.00
N TYR A 87 -16.32 16.72 9.08
CA TYR A 87 -16.20 17.00 7.65
C TYR A 87 -17.57 17.21 7.01
N LEU A 88 -17.55 17.88 5.87
CA LEU A 88 -18.69 18.08 4.99
C LEU A 88 -18.29 17.72 3.56
N ALA A 89 -19.08 16.88 2.88
CA ALA A 89 -18.77 16.42 1.52
C ALA A 89 -19.10 17.47 0.45
N ASP A 90 -20.11 18.32 0.71
CA ASP A 90 -20.54 19.38 -0.18
C ASP A 90 -21.06 20.56 0.64
N ILE A 91 -20.68 21.78 0.25
CA ILE A 91 -21.07 23.02 0.92
C ILE A 91 -22.51 23.45 0.62
N SER A 92 -23.23 22.74 -0.26
CA SER A 92 -24.64 23.00 -0.57
C SER A 92 -25.57 22.91 0.65
N ASN A 93 -25.22 22.12 1.66
CA ASN A 93 -25.91 22.09 2.95
C ASN A 93 -24.92 22.13 4.13
N THR A 94 -24.65 23.34 4.61
CA THR A 94 -23.69 23.59 5.71
C THR A 94 -24.16 23.09 7.08
N ASN A 95 -25.34 22.48 7.21
CA ASN A 95 -25.85 21.91 8.45
C ASN A 95 -25.59 20.39 8.57
N SER A 96 -25.14 19.73 7.51
CA SER A 96 -24.96 18.26 7.47
C SER A 96 -23.52 17.81 7.74
N TRP A 97 -22.89 18.36 8.78
CA TRP A 97 -21.55 17.95 9.18
C TRP A 97 -21.53 16.55 9.79
N THR A 98 -20.57 15.74 9.35
CA THR A 98 -20.35 14.39 9.87
C THR A 98 -19.13 14.37 10.78
N THR A 99 -19.25 13.74 11.95
CA THR A 99 -18.11 13.57 12.86
C THR A 99 -17.12 12.56 12.29
N LEU A 100 -15.85 12.98 12.18
CA LEU A 100 -14.73 12.11 11.83
C LEU A 100 -14.17 11.42 13.08
N THR A 101 -13.85 12.21 14.12
CA THR A 101 -13.27 11.70 15.37
C THR A 101 -13.33 12.74 16.49
N ASN A 102 -13.05 12.32 17.73
CA ASN A 102 -12.83 13.20 18.87
C ASN A 102 -11.39 13.00 19.38
N ILE A 103 -10.71 14.08 19.71
CA ILE A 103 -9.31 14.04 20.16
C ILE A 103 -9.09 14.84 21.44
N VAL A 104 -8.02 14.48 22.16
CA VAL A 104 -7.35 15.37 23.11
C VAL A 104 -6.11 15.91 22.40
N HIS A 105 -6.03 17.23 22.26
CA HIS A 105 -4.97 17.89 21.52
C HIS A 105 -3.63 17.80 22.27
N PRO A 106 -2.53 17.40 21.61
CA PRO A 106 -1.23 17.25 22.27
C PRO A 106 -0.51 18.60 22.47
N GLY A 107 -0.99 19.68 21.86
CA GLY A 107 -0.40 21.02 21.94
C GLY A 107 0.36 21.42 20.69
N GLY A 108 0.50 22.74 20.51
CA GLY A 108 1.21 23.34 19.39
C GLY A 108 0.45 23.16 18.08
N ARG A 109 1.19 23.14 16.97
CA ARG A 109 0.64 22.96 15.62
C ARG A 109 0.62 21.50 15.24
N GLN A 110 -0.56 20.94 15.00
CA GLN A 110 -0.72 19.54 14.62
C GLN A 110 -1.47 19.41 13.30
N PHE A 111 -1.03 18.48 12.47
CA PHE A 111 -1.70 18.13 11.22
C PHE A 111 -2.42 16.80 11.36
N TYR A 112 -3.71 16.78 11.03
CA TYR A 112 -4.56 15.59 11.11
C TYR A 112 -5.06 15.20 9.74
N ILE A 113 -4.90 13.93 9.39
CA ILE A 113 -5.25 13.36 8.10
C ILE A 113 -6.58 12.61 8.23
N ASP A 114 -7.51 12.90 7.33
CA ASP A 114 -8.71 12.09 7.14
C ASP A 114 -8.40 10.95 6.17
N THR A 115 -8.04 9.79 6.70
CA THR A 115 -7.71 8.61 5.88
C THR A 115 -8.92 8.02 5.14
N SER A 116 -10.14 8.52 5.39
CA SER A 116 -11.36 8.10 4.68
C SER A 116 -11.70 8.99 3.48
N SER A 117 -10.91 10.03 3.21
CA SER A 117 -11.18 10.98 2.13
C SER A 117 -10.56 10.59 0.79
N SER A 118 -9.82 9.48 0.69
CA SER A 118 -9.20 9.06 -0.57
C SER A 118 -10.22 8.96 -1.69
N GLY A 119 -9.91 9.53 -2.86
CA GLY A 119 -10.79 9.50 -4.04
C GLY A 119 -12.03 10.39 -3.95
N THR A 120 -12.23 11.12 -2.85
CA THR A 120 -13.30 12.13 -2.77
C THR A 120 -12.84 13.43 -3.44
N GLN A 121 -13.69 14.02 -4.28
CA GLN A 121 -13.30 15.20 -5.07
C GLN A 121 -13.09 16.43 -4.18
N ARG A 122 -13.90 16.60 -3.12
CA ARG A 122 -13.81 17.69 -2.13
C ARG A 122 -14.36 17.24 -0.77
N ARG A 123 -13.69 17.66 0.31
CA ARG A 123 -14.21 17.68 1.68
C ARG A 123 -13.82 18.99 2.33
N PHE A 124 -14.73 19.52 3.14
CA PHE A 124 -14.48 20.67 4.01
C PHE A 124 -14.33 20.17 5.43
N PHE A 125 -13.44 20.78 6.20
CA PHE A 125 -13.08 20.32 7.54
C PHE A 125 -13.27 21.43 8.55
N ARG A 126 -13.67 21.06 9.76
CA ARG A 126 -13.61 21.96 10.92
C ARG A 126 -13.26 21.19 12.18
N ALA A 127 -12.62 21.90 13.10
CA ALA A 127 -12.41 21.44 14.46
C ALA A 127 -13.35 22.22 15.39
N VAL A 128 -14.23 21.52 16.09
CA VAL A 128 -15.17 22.10 17.04
C VAL A 128 -14.66 21.82 18.45
N PRO A 129 -14.36 22.85 19.27
CA PRO A 129 -14.02 22.64 20.68
C PRO A 129 -15.14 21.89 21.41
N THR A 130 -14.78 20.97 22.29
CA THR A 130 -15.74 20.25 23.14
C THR A 130 -15.41 20.44 24.62
N PRO A 131 -16.41 20.39 25.52
CA PRO A 131 -16.18 20.40 26.97
C PRO A 131 -15.25 19.27 27.46
#